data_AF-A0A1S5Y1D1-F1
#
_entry.id   AF-A0A1S5Y1D1-F1
#
_cell.length_a   1.000
_cell.length_b   1.000
_cell.length_c   1.000
_cell.angle_alpha   90.00
_cell.angle_beta   90.00
_cell.angle_gamma   90.00
#
_symmetry.space_group_name_H-M   'P 1'
#
loop_
_entity.id
_entity.type
_entity.pdbx_description
1 polymer ?
#
loop_
_entity_poly.entity_id
_entity_poly.type
_entity_poly.pdbx_seq_one_letter_code
_entity_poly.pdbx_strand_id
1 'polypeptide(L)'
;MKGTKNTKGVVAALLCSAGLLLAGTSAYALTSNSTGTHGGYYYSFWKDSGSASMNLLDGGRYQSSWNTTTNNWVGGKGWNPGSSSRVVNYSGYYGVSNSQNSYLALYGWTRSPLIEYYVVESYGSYNPASCSGGVNYGSFQSDGATYDVRRCQRVNAPSIDGTRTFYQFFSVRNPKKGFGNISGTITFANHVNFWRSKGLNLGTHNYQILATEGYRSQGSSDITVGQGSGSGGGGSTSKTIVVRARGTSGQEQIRLLVNNTVVQTWTLTTSMQNYTATTSLSGGSLVQFINDATGRDVQVDYISVNGSIRQSEAQTYNTGVWQNNACGGGNGLSEWLHCNGAIGYGDV
;
A
#
# COMPACT_ATOMS: atom_id res chain seq x y z
N MET A 1 60.34 4.09 59.96
CA MET A 1 59.07 3.45 60.38
C MET A 1 57.92 4.41 60.12
N LYS A 2 56.92 3.93 59.38
CA LYS A 2 55.53 4.41 59.23
C LYS A 2 55.31 5.82 58.66
N GLY A 3 55.05 5.84 57.34
CA GLY A 3 54.44 6.95 56.62
C GLY A 3 52.94 7.10 56.92
N THR A 4 52.51 8.35 56.98
CA THR A 4 51.15 8.84 57.21
C THR A 4 50.33 8.80 55.92
N LYS A 5 49.15 8.18 55.96
CA LYS A 5 48.16 8.18 54.87
C LYS A 5 47.18 9.35 55.05
N ASN A 6 47.17 10.27 54.08
CA ASN A 6 46.10 11.25 53.92
C ASN A 6 44.85 10.58 53.33
N THR A 7 43.70 10.92 53.88
CA THR A 7 42.35 10.57 53.39
C THR A 7 41.62 11.83 52.96
N LYS A 8 40.58 11.62 52.11
CA LYS A 8 39.53 12.54 51.61
C LYS A 8 39.85 13.15 50.24
N GLY A 9 38.98 13.09 49.23
CA GLY A 9 37.63 12.55 49.13
C GLY A 9 37.21 12.44 47.66
N VAL A 10 36.35 11.47 47.34
CA VAL A 10 35.76 11.30 46.01
C VAL A 10 34.28 11.67 46.13
N VAL A 11 33.87 12.71 45.42
CA VAL A 11 32.47 13.11 45.25
C VAL A 11 31.86 12.17 44.21
N ALA A 12 30.96 11.29 44.64
CA ALA A 12 30.17 10.44 43.75
C ALA A 12 28.93 11.21 43.27
N ALA A 13 28.89 11.54 41.98
CA ALA A 13 27.72 12.12 41.34
C ALA A 13 26.62 11.04 41.17
N LEU A 14 25.45 11.26 41.77
CA LEU A 14 24.25 10.47 41.50
C LEU A 14 23.72 10.81 40.10
N LEU A 15 23.96 9.90 39.14
CA LEU A 15 23.25 9.88 37.87
C LEU A 15 21.88 9.22 38.06
N CYS A 16 20.83 10.05 38.17
CA CYS A 16 19.45 9.61 38.02
C CYS A 16 19.24 9.07 36.61
N SER A 17 19.21 7.74 36.49
CA SER A 17 18.88 7.06 35.24
C SER A 17 17.35 7.01 35.12
N ALA A 18 16.76 7.91 34.33
CA ALA A 18 15.37 7.77 33.92
C ALA A 18 15.28 6.55 33.00
N GLY A 19 14.73 5.45 33.51
CA GLY A 19 14.43 4.26 32.72
C GLY A 19 13.39 4.60 31.65
N LEU A 20 13.83 4.71 30.40
CA LEU A 20 12.94 4.67 29.25
C LEU A 20 12.32 3.26 29.22
N LEU A 21 11.06 3.15 29.63
CA LEU A 21 10.25 1.97 29.38
C LEU A 21 10.01 1.89 27.87
N LEU A 22 10.90 1.21 27.16
CA LEU A 22 10.59 0.69 25.83
C LEU A 22 9.49 -0.36 26.02
N ALA A 23 8.25 0.02 25.73
CA ALA A 23 7.16 -0.95 25.57
C ALA A 23 7.58 -1.93 24.46
N GLY A 24 8.00 -3.13 24.84
CA GLY A 24 8.33 -4.19 23.91
C GLY A 24 7.08 -4.55 23.11
N THR A 25 7.13 -4.34 21.79
CA THR A 25 6.09 -4.83 20.88
C THR A 25 6.05 -6.35 20.98
N SER A 26 4.88 -6.90 21.27
CA SER A 26 4.69 -8.34 21.48
C SER A 26 4.66 -9.06 20.12
N ALA A 27 5.82 -9.41 19.57
CA ALA A 27 5.88 -10.23 18.37
C ALA A 27 5.43 -11.67 18.69
N TYR A 28 4.37 -12.15 18.05
CA TYR A 28 3.91 -13.53 18.19
C TYR A 28 4.44 -14.38 17.03
N ALA A 29 5.37 -15.30 17.32
CA ALA A 29 6.00 -16.15 16.32
C ALA A 29 5.21 -17.45 16.09
N LEU A 30 4.78 -17.67 14.84
CA LEU A 30 4.15 -18.91 14.39
C LEU A 30 5.18 -19.80 13.72
N THR A 31 5.24 -21.08 14.10
CA THR A 31 6.08 -22.11 13.46
C THR A 31 5.30 -23.38 13.10
N SER A 32 4.01 -23.42 13.45
CA SER A 32 3.05 -24.49 13.19
C SER A 32 1.74 -23.91 12.65
N ASN A 33 0.96 -24.76 11.98
CA ASN A 33 -0.30 -24.37 11.34
C ASN A 33 -1.24 -23.69 12.33
N SER A 34 -1.67 -22.47 12.00
CA SER A 34 -2.51 -21.67 12.87
C SER A 34 -3.26 -20.61 12.07
N THR A 35 -4.46 -20.28 12.54
CA THR A 35 -5.28 -19.19 12.02
C THR A 35 -5.89 -18.44 13.19
N GLY A 36 -6.13 -17.14 13.04
CA GLY A 36 -6.76 -16.36 14.09
C GLY A 36 -6.76 -14.87 13.76
N THR A 37 -6.85 -14.04 14.80
CA THR A 37 -6.79 -12.59 14.68
C THR A 37 -5.66 -12.00 15.51
N HIS A 38 -4.95 -11.01 14.97
CA HIS A 38 -3.90 -10.28 15.66
C HIS A 38 -3.82 -8.85 15.13
N GLY A 39 -3.73 -7.85 16.02
CA GLY A 39 -3.59 -6.44 15.63
C GLY A 39 -4.75 -5.93 14.76
N GLY A 40 -5.96 -6.48 14.92
CA GLY A 40 -7.14 -6.12 14.13
C GLY A 40 -7.26 -6.78 12.75
N TYR A 41 -6.34 -7.69 12.39
CA TYR A 41 -6.36 -8.43 11.13
C TYR A 41 -6.50 -9.92 11.35
N TYR A 42 -7.17 -10.61 10.42
CA TYR A 42 -7.10 -12.07 10.33
C TYR A 42 -5.69 -12.48 9.86
N TYR A 43 -5.20 -13.61 10.35
CA TYR A 43 -3.99 -14.25 9.84
C TYR A 43 -4.25 -15.73 9.53
N SER A 44 -3.48 -16.23 8.56
CA SER A 44 -3.35 -17.67 8.31
C SER A 44 -1.88 -18.01 8.16
N PHE A 45 -1.46 -19.11 8.77
CA PHE A 45 -0.17 -19.76 8.57
C PHE A 45 -0.43 -21.23 8.29
N TRP A 46 0.03 -21.72 7.14
CA TRP A 46 -0.02 -23.12 6.78
C TRP A 46 1.31 -23.56 6.19
N LYS A 47 1.76 -24.76 6.55
CA LYS A 47 2.85 -25.49 5.91
C LYS A 47 2.55 -26.99 5.94
N ASP A 48 3.17 -27.74 5.04
CA ASP A 48 3.12 -29.20 5.07
C ASP A 48 4.28 -29.80 5.89
N SER A 49 5.51 -29.36 5.61
CA SER A 49 6.76 -29.90 6.16
C SER A 49 7.91 -28.90 5.98
N GLY A 50 8.98 -29.10 6.75
CA GLY A 50 10.15 -28.22 6.73
C GLY A 50 10.01 -26.97 7.60
N SER A 51 10.95 -26.04 7.44
CA SER A 51 11.14 -24.90 8.33
C SER A 51 10.68 -23.57 7.73
N ALA A 52 9.49 -23.13 8.14
CA ALA A 52 8.95 -21.80 7.90
C ALA A 52 8.43 -21.20 9.21
N SER A 53 8.54 -19.88 9.36
CA SER A 53 7.98 -19.12 10.49
C SER A 53 7.33 -17.82 10.02
N MET A 54 6.36 -17.35 10.81
CA MET A 54 5.71 -16.05 10.60
C MET A 54 5.54 -15.31 11.92
N ASN A 55 6.14 -14.13 12.06
CA ASN A 55 5.91 -13.24 13.18
C ASN A 55 4.73 -12.31 12.87
N LEU A 56 3.76 -12.27 13.78
CA LEU A 56 2.68 -11.30 13.73
C LEU A 56 3.12 -10.03 14.46
N LEU A 57 3.08 -8.88 13.78
CA LEU A 57 3.36 -7.56 14.35
C LEU A 57 2.06 -6.73 14.45
N ASP A 58 2.15 -5.48 14.90
CA ASP A 58 0.99 -4.60 15.01
C ASP A 58 0.30 -4.35 13.65
N GLY A 59 -1.01 -4.11 13.70
CA GLY A 59 -1.81 -3.89 12.50
C GLY A 59 -1.75 -5.06 11.51
N GLY A 60 -1.70 -4.74 10.22
CA GLY A 60 -1.60 -5.71 9.14
C GLY A 60 -0.17 -6.15 8.82
N ARG A 61 0.82 -5.85 9.68
CA ARG A 61 2.20 -6.24 9.44
C ARG A 61 2.50 -7.67 9.88
N TYR A 62 3.18 -8.43 9.02
CA TYR A 62 3.74 -9.74 9.33
C TYR A 62 5.15 -9.86 8.74
N GLN A 63 6.02 -10.60 9.43
CA GLN A 63 7.31 -11.02 8.90
C GLN A 63 7.31 -12.53 8.70
N SER A 64 7.95 -13.03 7.65
CA SER A 64 8.12 -14.45 7.42
C SER A 64 9.56 -14.80 7.09
N SER A 65 9.95 -16.03 7.39
CA SER A 65 11.24 -16.60 7.05
C SER A 65 11.08 -18.09 6.79
N TRP A 66 11.68 -18.56 5.70
CA TRP A 66 11.71 -19.98 5.36
C TRP A 66 13.04 -20.32 4.70
N ASN A 67 13.44 -21.59 4.79
CA ASN A 67 14.68 -22.07 4.21
C ASN A 67 14.46 -23.26 3.27
N THR A 68 15.54 -23.73 2.64
CA THR A 68 15.55 -24.79 1.62
C THR A 68 14.95 -26.13 2.08
N THR A 69 14.75 -26.34 3.37
CA THR A 69 14.07 -27.54 3.89
C THR A 69 12.54 -27.48 3.75
N THR A 70 11.99 -26.29 3.47
CA THR A 70 10.54 -26.07 3.33
C THR A 70 10.03 -26.69 2.05
N ASN A 71 9.10 -27.64 2.14
CA ASN A 71 8.46 -28.17 0.93
C ASN A 71 7.39 -27.19 0.43
N ASN A 72 6.38 -26.87 1.23
CA ASN A 72 5.42 -25.81 0.93
C ASN A 72 4.97 -25.07 2.20
N TRP A 73 4.84 -23.74 2.09
CA TRP A 73 4.18 -22.92 3.11
C TRP A 73 3.47 -21.73 2.46
N VAL A 74 2.35 -21.31 3.05
CA VAL A 74 1.62 -20.09 2.70
C VAL A 74 1.18 -19.38 3.98
N GLY A 75 1.40 -18.07 4.04
CA GLY A 75 0.95 -17.30 5.19
C GLY A 75 0.94 -15.80 4.96
N GLY A 76 0.12 -15.12 5.76
CA GLY A 76 -0.02 -13.67 5.72
C GLY A 76 -1.19 -13.17 6.54
N LYS A 77 -1.49 -11.89 6.38
CA LYS A 77 -2.57 -11.18 7.08
C LYS A 77 -3.61 -10.61 6.12
N GLY A 78 -4.80 -10.36 6.63
CA GLY A 78 -5.91 -9.76 5.90
C GLY A 78 -7.22 -9.88 6.68
N TRP A 79 -8.22 -10.50 6.07
CA TRP A 79 -9.60 -10.48 6.54
C TRP A 79 -10.27 -11.84 6.44
N ASN A 80 -11.21 -12.07 7.34
CA ASN A 80 -12.14 -13.19 7.27
C ASN A 80 -13.49 -12.71 7.83
N PRO A 81 -14.55 -12.60 7.00
CA PRO A 81 -14.58 -12.97 5.58
C PRO A 81 -13.84 -11.97 4.67
N GLY A 82 -13.47 -12.46 3.49
CA GLY A 82 -13.02 -11.68 2.35
C GLY A 82 -14.16 -10.88 1.73
N SER A 83 -13.81 -10.01 0.78
CA SER A 83 -14.80 -9.25 0.02
C SER A 83 -14.37 -9.07 -1.43
N SER A 84 -15.32 -9.17 -2.35
CA SER A 84 -15.12 -8.87 -3.77
C SER A 84 -14.88 -7.39 -4.06
N SER A 85 -15.26 -6.48 -3.16
CA SER A 85 -15.12 -5.03 -3.34
C SER A 85 -13.90 -4.43 -2.64
N ARG A 86 -13.06 -5.27 -2.03
CA ARG A 86 -11.94 -4.80 -1.22
C ARG A 86 -10.86 -4.17 -2.08
N VAL A 87 -10.39 -2.99 -1.67
CA VAL A 87 -9.08 -2.49 -2.10
C VAL A 87 -8.06 -2.85 -1.04
N VAL A 88 -6.97 -3.46 -1.49
CA VAL A 88 -5.89 -3.94 -0.63
C VAL A 88 -4.66 -3.08 -0.91
N ASN A 89 -4.23 -2.31 0.07
CA ASN A 89 -2.97 -1.59 0.03
C ASN A 89 -1.91 -2.45 0.70
N TYR A 90 -0.70 -2.44 0.16
CA TYR A 90 0.40 -3.15 0.79
C TYR A 90 1.74 -2.46 0.57
N SER A 91 2.64 -2.67 1.52
CA SER A 91 4.02 -2.19 1.45
C SER A 91 4.94 -3.06 2.31
N GLY A 92 6.23 -3.04 2.00
CA GLY A 92 7.23 -3.73 2.79
C GLY A 92 8.41 -4.24 1.96
N TYR A 93 8.94 -5.38 2.36
CA TYR A 93 10.11 -6.02 1.78
C TYR A 93 9.80 -7.47 1.39
N TYR A 94 10.11 -7.83 0.15
CA TYR A 94 9.99 -9.18 -0.40
C TYR A 94 11.39 -9.74 -0.73
N GLY A 95 11.97 -10.45 0.24
CA GLY A 95 13.35 -10.93 0.26
C GLY A 95 13.53 -12.27 -0.43
N VAL A 96 13.25 -12.33 -1.73
CA VAL A 96 13.52 -13.49 -2.58
C VAL A 96 14.29 -13.08 -3.83
N SER A 97 14.58 -14.02 -4.73
CA SER A 97 15.22 -13.75 -6.01
C SER A 97 14.52 -14.50 -7.15
N ASN A 98 14.94 -14.22 -8.39
CA ASN A 98 14.42 -14.92 -9.57
C ASN A 98 14.69 -16.43 -9.58
N SER A 99 15.56 -16.96 -8.70
CA SER A 99 15.80 -18.41 -8.61
C SER A 99 14.94 -19.11 -7.56
N GLN A 100 14.26 -18.37 -6.68
CA GLN A 100 13.46 -18.94 -5.59
C GLN A 100 12.00 -19.11 -6.01
N ASN A 101 11.41 -20.29 -5.83
CA ASN A 101 9.99 -20.46 -6.11
C ASN A 101 9.17 -19.93 -4.92
N SER A 102 8.66 -18.72 -5.08
CA SER A 102 7.90 -17.98 -4.07
C SER A 102 7.00 -16.96 -4.74
N TYR A 103 5.86 -16.65 -4.10
CA TYR A 103 4.87 -15.69 -4.59
C TYR A 103 4.55 -14.63 -3.53
N LEU A 104 4.26 -13.42 -3.98
CA LEU A 104 3.56 -12.40 -3.20
C LEU A 104 2.23 -12.12 -3.90
N ALA A 105 1.11 -12.45 -3.24
CA ALA A 105 -0.20 -12.41 -3.86
C ALA A 105 -1.31 -12.09 -2.86
N LEU A 106 -2.36 -11.40 -3.32
CA LEU A 106 -3.65 -11.47 -2.64
C LEU A 106 -4.24 -12.86 -2.87
N TYR A 107 -4.52 -13.56 -1.80
CA TYR A 107 -4.89 -14.96 -1.77
C TYR A 107 -6.16 -15.16 -0.96
N GLY A 108 -7.03 -16.07 -1.39
CA GLY A 108 -8.20 -16.43 -0.59
C GLY A 108 -9.04 -17.53 -1.21
N TRP A 109 -10.13 -17.80 -0.52
CA TRP A 109 -11.04 -18.88 -0.88
C TRP A 109 -12.49 -18.41 -0.91
N THR A 110 -13.28 -19.04 -1.77
CA THR A 110 -14.74 -18.99 -1.70
C THR A 110 -15.33 -20.39 -1.61
N ARG A 111 -16.56 -20.50 -1.09
CA ARG A 111 -17.37 -21.73 -1.08
C ARG A 111 -18.61 -21.55 -1.93
N SER A 112 -19.11 -22.66 -2.48
CA SER A 112 -20.28 -22.69 -3.36
C SER A 112 -20.23 -21.66 -4.50
N PRO A 113 -19.27 -21.78 -5.44
CA PRO A 113 -18.31 -22.88 -5.63
C PRO A 113 -17.06 -22.80 -4.75
N LEU A 114 -16.40 -23.95 -4.51
CA LEU A 114 -15.07 -24.01 -3.88
C LEU A 114 -14.03 -23.51 -4.89
N ILE A 115 -13.51 -22.30 -4.66
CA ILE A 115 -12.50 -21.65 -5.51
C ILE A 115 -11.38 -21.12 -4.64
N GLU A 116 -10.16 -21.45 -5.02
CA GLU A 116 -8.95 -20.78 -4.53
C GLU A 116 -8.58 -19.69 -5.54
N TYR A 117 -8.30 -18.47 -5.09
CA TYR A 117 -7.99 -17.37 -6.01
C TYR A 117 -6.71 -16.64 -5.62
N TYR A 118 -6.04 -16.11 -6.65
CA TYR A 118 -4.80 -15.36 -6.53
C TYR A 118 -4.84 -14.11 -7.42
N VAL A 119 -4.45 -12.96 -6.85
CA VAL A 119 -3.92 -11.81 -7.60
C VAL A 119 -2.43 -11.71 -7.28
N VAL A 120 -1.61 -12.13 -8.25
CA VAL A 120 -0.16 -12.31 -8.08
C VAL A 120 0.56 -11.04 -8.49
N GLU A 121 1.16 -10.34 -7.52
CA GLU A 121 1.91 -9.10 -7.73
C GLU A 121 3.37 -9.36 -8.10
N SER A 122 3.97 -10.38 -7.50
CA SER A 122 5.32 -10.84 -7.81
C SER A 122 5.45 -12.35 -7.60
N TYR A 123 6.43 -12.94 -8.29
CA TYR A 123 6.84 -14.33 -8.13
C TYR A 123 8.33 -14.45 -8.44
N GLY A 124 9.00 -15.49 -7.93
CA GLY A 124 10.40 -15.75 -8.23
C GLY A 124 10.59 -16.59 -9.49
N SER A 125 11.05 -17.84 -9.35
CA SER A 125 11.45 -18.69 -10.49
C SER A 125 10.29 -19.33 -11.26
N TYR A 126 9.08 -19.36 -10.71
CA TYR A 126 7.94 -20.04 -11.31
C TYR A 126 6.69 -19.15 -11.25
N ASN A 127 5.95 -19.08 -12.37
CA ASN A 127 4.64 -18.44 -12.40
C ASN A 127 3.57 -19.43 -11.89
N PRO A 128 2.85 -19.12 -10.79
CA PRO A 128 1.89 -20.06 -10.19
C PRO A 128 0.73 -20.44 -11.11
N ALA A 129 0.45 -19.67 -12.15
CA ALA A 129 -0.62 -19.95 -13.10
C ALA A 129 -0.23 -20.99 -14.18
N SER A 130 1.02 -21.44 -14.26
CA SER A 130 1.54 -22.34 -15.31
C SER A 130 1.12 -23.82 -15.18
N CYS A 131 -0.11 -24.09 -14.75
CA CYS A 131 -0.67 -25.42 -14.62
C CYS A 131 -0.90 -26.12 -15.98
N SER A 132 -0.71 -27.44 -16.01
CA SER A 132 -1.07 -28.29 -17.15
C SER A 132 -2.59 -28.28 -17.35
N GLY A 133 -3.03 -28.17 -18.61
CA GLY A 133 -4.46 -28.08 -18.96
C GLY A 133 -5.15 -26.77 -18.56
N GLY A 134 -4.41 -25.76 -18.10
CA GLY A 134 -4.96 -24.45 -17.74
C GLY A 134 -5.53 -23.69 -18.94
N VAL A 135 -6.58 -22.92 -18.69
CA VAL A 135 -7.30 -22.14 -19.73
C VAL A 135 -7.01 -20.64 -19.54
N ASN A 136 -6.55 -19.98 -20.60
CA ASN A 136 -6.32 -18.54 -20.63
C ASN A 136 -7.62 -17.78 -20.95
N TYR A 137 -7.84 -16.66 -20.27
CA TYR A 137 -9.05 -15.83 -20.42
C TYR A 137 -8.78 -14.40 -20.92
N GLY A 138 -7.55 -14.16 -21.39
CA GLY A 138 -7.05 -12.85 -21.81
C GLY A 138 -6.45 -12.06 -20.65
N SER A 139 -6.34 -10.75 -20.82
CA SER A 139 -5.76 -9.85 -19.84
C SER A 139 -6.55 -8.54 -19.73
N PHE A 140 -6.30 -7.78 -18.67
CA PHE A 140 -6.90 -6.46 -18.45
C PHE A 140 -5.98 -5.54 -17.65
N GLN A 141 -6.24 -4.23 -17.70
CA GLN A 141 -5.52 -3.24 -16.91
C GLN A 141 -6.17 -3.05 -15.53
N SER A 142 -5.36 -3.03 -14.47
CA SER A 142 -5.74 -2.56 -13.14
C SER A 142 -4.50 -1.98 -12.46
N ASP A 143 -4.66 -0.99 -11.58
CA ASP A 143 -3.60 -0.53 -10.65
C ASP A 143 -2.23 -0.28 -11.34
N GLY A 144 -2.26 0.27 -12.56
CA GLY A 144 -1.06 0.62 -13.34
C GLY A 144 -0.35 -0.55 -14.05
N ALA A 145 -0.98 -1.71 -14.21
CA ALA A 145 -0.39 -2.88 -14.88
C ALA A 145 -1.40 -3.73 -15.64
N THR A 146 -0.87 -4.57 -16.53
CA THR A 146 -1.62 -5.66 -17.16
C THR A 146 -1.67 -6.85 -16.21
N TYR A 147 -2.81 -7.51 -16.13
CA TYR A 147 -2.96 -8.79 -15.44
C TYR A 147 -3.43 -9.86 -16.42
N ASP A 148 -2.61 -10.89 -16.59
CA ASP A 148 -2.95 -12.07 -17.38
C ASP A 148 -3.84 -13.00 -16.56
N VAL A 149 -4.97 -13.44 -17.12
CA VAL A 149 -5.98 -14.22 -16.40
C VAL A 149 -6.01 -15.66 -16.88
N ARG A 150 -5.93 -16.58 -15.92
CA ARG A 150 -5.90 -18.03 -16.19
C ARG A 150 -6.67 -18.79 -15.12
N ARG A 151 -7.29 -19.90 -15.53
CA ARG A 151 -7.92 -20.87 -14.62
C ARG A 151 -7.16 -22.18 -14.65
N CYS A 152 -6.89 -22.72 -13.47
CA CYS A 152 -6.31 -24.05 -13.28
C CYS A 152 -7.29 -24.95 -12.52
N GLN A 153 -7.15 -26.27 -12.65
CA GLN A 153 -7.88 -27.24 -11.83
C GLN A 153 -6.90 -27.98 -10.93
N ARG A 154 -7.27 -28.12 -9.65
CA ARG A 154 -6.60 -28.98 -8.68
C ARG A 154 -7.49 -30.18 -8.45
N VAL A 155 -6.96 -31.39 -8.66
CA VAL A 155 -7.69 -32.65 -8.50
C VAL A 155 -7.19 -33.33 -7.23
N ASN A 156 -8.12 -33.74 -6.35
CA ASN A 156 -7.82 -34.41 -5.08
C ASN A 156 -6.71 -33.70 -4.27
N ALA A 157 -6.79 -32.38 -4.16
CA ALA A 157 -5.80 -31.55 -3.50
C ALA A 157 -6.30 -31.03 -2.13
N PRO A 158 -5.39 -30.67 -1.21
CA PRO A 158 -5.76 -30.00 0.04
C PRO A 158 -6.52 -28.69 -0.22
N SER A 159 -7.51 -28.39 0.62
CA SER A 159 -8.31 -27.17 0.57
C SER A 159 -8.86 -26.81 1.97
N ILE A 160 -9.56 -25.68 2.07
CA ILE A 160 -10.29 -25.29 3.30
C ILE A 160 -11.43 -26.24 3.69
N ASP A 161 -11.79 -27.19 2.81
CA ASP A 161 -12.81 -28.23 3.05
C ASP A 161 -12.20 -29.64 3.01
N GLY A 162 -10.89 -29.75 3.29
CA GLY A 162 -10.13 -30.99 3.20
C GLY A 162 -9.75 -31.35 1.76
N THR A 163 -9.48 -32.62 1.48
CA THR A 163 -9.12 -33.06 0.12
C THR A 163 -10.31 -32.94 -0.82
N ARG A 164 -10.18 -32.09 -1.86
CA ARG A 164 -11.25 -31.80 -2.84
C ARG A 164 -10.68 -31.61 -4.23
N THR A 165 -11.57 -31.64 -5.22
CA THR A 165 -11.29 -31.13 -6.57
C THR A 165 -11.92 -29.75 -6.72
N PHE A 166 -11.13 -28.75 -7.11
CA PHE A 166 -11.55 -27.36 -7.17
C PHE A 166 -10.81 -26.60 -8.28
N TYR A 167 -11.33 -25.44 -8.65
CA TYR A 167 -10.65 -24.54 -9.58
C TYR A 167 -9.85 -23.47 -8.84
N GLN A 168 -8.76 -23.05 -9.48
CA GLN A 168 -7.97 -21.91 -9.09
C GLN A 168 -8.15 -20.79 -10.12
N PHE A 169 -8.41 -19.57 -9.65
CA PHE A 169 -8.46 -18.38 -10.50
C PHE A 169 -7.22 -17.52 -10.28
N PHE A 170 -6.55 -17.15 -11.36
CA PHE A 170 -5.35 -16.32 -11.32
C PHE A 170 -5.56 -15.03 -12.10
N SER A 171 -5.14 -13.92 -11.50
CA SER A 171 -4.69 -12.72 -12.20
C SER A 171 -3.20 -12.56 -11.92
N VAL A 172 -2.35 -12.62 -12.94
CA VAL A 172 -0.89 -12.53 -12.80
C VAL A 172 -0.39 -11.23 -13.37
N ARG A 173 0.25 -10.39 -12.55
CA ARG A 173 0.77 -9.10 -12.97
C ARG A 173 1.86 -9.26 -14.03
N ASN A 174 1.73 -8.47 -15.11
CA ASN A 174 2.67 -8.39 -16.20
C ASN A 174 2.98 -6.91 -16.53
N PRO A 175 4.25 -6.46 -16.36
CA PRO A 175 5.37 -7.21 -15.79
C PRO A 175 5.14 -7.53 -14.30
N LYS A 176 5.73 -8.60 -13.76
CA LYS A 176 5.73 -8.83 -12.31
C LYS A 176 6.52 -7.73 -11.58
N LYS A 177 6.17 -7.42 -10.33
CA LYS A 177 6.98 -6.51 -9.50
C LYS A 177 8.32 -7.17 -9.12
N GLY A 178 9.33 -6.35 -8.87
CA GLY A 178 10.66 -6.79 -8.45
C GLY A 178 10.73 -7.31 -7.02
N PHE A 179 11.95 -7.58 -6.55
CA PHE A 179 12.25 -8.02 -5.19
C PHE A 179 12.80 -6.86 -4.34
N GLY A 180 12.89 -7.06 -3.03
CA GLY A 180 13.29 -6.03 -2.09
C GLY A 180 12.10 -5.16 -1.68
N ASN A 181 12.30 -3.84 -1.60
CA ASN A 181 11.21 -2.92 -1.25
C ASN A 181 10.09 -3.00 -2.29
N ILE A 182 8.87 -3.22 -1.82
CA ILE A 182 7.69 -3.44 -2.65
C ILE A 182 6.47 -2.78 -2.02
N SER A 183 5.61 -2.20 -2.86
CA SER A 183 4.33 -1.66 -2.45
C SER A 183 3.35 -1.65 -3.62
N GLY A 184 2.07 -1.54 -3.32
CA GLY A 184 1.04 -1.42 -4.33
C GLY A 184 -0.37 -1.37 -3.76
N THR A 185 -1.30 -1.23 -4.69
CA THR A 185 -2.74 -1.29 -4.47
C THR A 185 -3.28 -2.41 -5.34
N ILE A 186 -4.14 -3.24 -4.77
CA ILE A 186 -4.89 -4.26 -5.51
C ILE A 186 -6.36 -3.90 -5.39
N THR A 187 -6.93 -3.39 -6.48
CA THR A 187 -8.37 -3.13 -6.58
C THR A 187 -9.09 -4.43 -6.93
N PHE A 188 -9.35 -5.26 -5.91
CA PHE A 188 -9.83 -6.63 -6.13
C PHE A 188 -11.14 -6.69 -6.94
N ALA A 189 -11.99 -5.66 -6.83
CA ALA A 189 -13.19 -5.51 -7.64
C ALA A 189 -12.91 -5.60 -9.14
N ASN A 190 -11.81 -5.00 -9.63
CA ASN A 190 -11.45 -5.07 -11.05
C ASN A 190 -11.16 -6.50 -11.49
N HIS A 191 -10.44 -7.26 -10.67
CA HIS A 191 -10.15 -8.68 -10.90
C HIS A 191 -11.42 -9.51 -10.91
N VAL A 192 -12.26 -9.37 -9.89
CA VAL A 192 -13.52 -10.12 -9.79
C VAL A 192 -14.47 -9.76 -10.93
N ASN A 193 -14.53 -8.49 -11.35
CA ASN A 193 -15.36 -8.05 -12.47
C ASN A 193 -14.87 -8.64 -13.80
N PHE A 194 -13.55 -8.66 -14.04
CA PHE A 194 -13.01 -9.32 -15.22
C PHE A 194 -13.29 -10.82 -15.20
N TRP A 195 -13.00 -11.50 -14.09
CA TRP A 195 -13.30 -12.93 -13.91
C TRP A 195 -14.76 -13.24 -14.20
N ARG A 196 -15.69 -12.48 -13.60
CA ARG A 196 -17.13 -12.62 -13.83
C ARG A 196 -17.53 -12.42 -15.29
N SER A 197 -16.96 -11.42 -15.97
CA SER A 197 -17.22 -11.18 -17.40
C SER A 197 -16.78 -12.34 -18.31
N LYS A 198 -15.92 -13.22 -17.79
CA LYS A 198 -15.43 -14.44 -18.45
C LYS A 198 -16.10 -15.72 -17.92
N GLY A 199 -17.15 -15.59 -17.11
CA GLY A 199 -17.86 -16.72 -16.50
C GLY A 199 -17.14 -17.37 -15.32
N LEU A 200 -16.06 -16.77 -14.82
CA LEU A 200 -15.33 -17.20 -13.63
C LEU A 200 -15.96 -16.56 -12.38
N ASN A 201 -17.02 -17.18 -11.87
CA ASN A 201 -17.78 -16.66 -10.74
C ASN A 201 -17.16 -17.12 -9.40
N LEU A 202 -16.91 -16.16 -8.52
CA LEU A 202 -16.59 -16.44 -7.11
C LEU A 202 -17.87 -16.78 -6.33
N GLY A 203 -17.73 -17.65 -5.32
CA GLY A 203 -18.80 -17.99 -4.39
C GLY A 203 -18.86 -17.09 -3.16
N THR A 204 -19.35 -17.65 -2.05
CA THR A 204 -19.34 -16.99 -0.74
C THR A 204 -17.92 -16.94 -0.19
N HIS A 205 -17.44 -15.75 0.19
CA HIS A 205 -16.08 -15.54 0.67
C HIS A 205 -15.79 -16.29 1.99
N ASN A 206 -14.63 -16.94 2.05
CA ASN A 206 -13.95 -17.34 3.28
C ASN A 206 -12.86 -16.30 3.60
N TYR A 207 -11.64 -16.68 4.03
CA TYR A 207 -10.59 -15.68 4.27
C TYR A 207 -9.99 -15.11 2.98
N GLN A 208 -9.43 -13.91 3.10
CA GLN A 208 -8.72 -13.16 2.07
C GLN A 208 -7.51 -12.47 2.70
N ILE A 209 -6.30 -12.88 2.36
CA ILE A 209 -5.05 -12.39 2.94
C ILE A 209 -4.08 -11.95 1.85
N LEU A 210 -3.24 -10.97 2.13
CA LEU A 210 -2.02 -10.78 1.36
C LEU A 210 -0.99 -11.78 1.86
N ALA A 211 -0.67 -12.76 1.03
CA ALA A 211 0.14 -13.90 1.39
C ALA A 211 1.52 -13.85 0.74
N THR A 212 2.49 -14.34 1.50
CA THR A 212 3.75 -14.85 0.98
C THR A 212 3.63 -16.38 0.91
N GLU A 213 4.04 -16.97 -0.21
CA GLU A 213 4.09 -18.43 -0.40
C GLU A 213 5.51 -18.83 -0.79
N GLY A 214 5.99 -19.97 -0.30
CA GLY A 214 7.29 -20.53 -0.66
C GLY A 214 7.21 -22.03 -0.90
N TYR A 215 7.71 -22.48 -2.05
CA TYR A 215 7.72 -23.88 -2.44
C TYR A 215 9.15 -24.33 -2.76
N ARG A 216 9.70 -25.28 -1.99
CA ARG A 216 11.06 -25.82 -2.20
C ARG A 216 12.12 -24.74 -2.43
N SER A 217 12.06 -23.70 -1.61
CA SER A 217 12.83 -22.46 -1.77
C SER A 217 13.26 -21.92 -0.42
N GLN A 218 13.99 -20.80 -0.43
CA GLN A 218 14.30 -20.01 0.76
C GLN A 218 13.97 -18.54 0.54
N GLY A 219 13.71 -17.82 1.61
CA GLY A 219 13.44 -16.39 1.55
C GLY A 219 12.92 -15.80 2.85
N SER A 220 12.62 -14.52 2.78
CA SER A 220 11.94 -13.80 3.85
C SER A 220 10.99 -12.76 3.29
N SER A 221 10.04 -12.32 4.10
CA SER A 221 9.22 -11.15 3.78
C SER A 221 8.94 -10.34 5.04
N ASP A 222 8.72 -9.04 4.87
CA ASP A 222 8.21 -8.13 5.90
C ASP A 222 7.15 -7.28 5.23
N ILE A 223 5.88 -7.63 5.41
CA ILE A 223 4.78 -7.09 4.61
C ILE A 223 3.75 -6.49 5.55
N THR A 224 3.35 -5.26 5.27
CA THR A 224 2.20 -4.60 5.89
C THR A 224 1.07 -4.58 4.88
N VAL A 225 -0.06 -5.18 5.27
CA VAL A 225 -1.32 -5.07 4.51
C VAL A 225 -2.24 -4.07 5.18
N GLY A 226 -3.01 -3.35 4.38
CA GLY A 226 -4.05 -2.45 4.84
C GLY A 226 -5.27 -2.52 3.92
N GLN A 227 -6.45 -2.19 4.45
CA GLN A 227 -7.60 -1.94 3.61
C GLN A 227 -7.46 -0.53 3.05
N GLY A 228 -7.32 -0.42 1.73
CA GLY A 228 -7.43 0.85 1.05
C GLY A 228 -8.89 1.27 0.93
N SER A 229 -9.12 2.57 0.84
CA SER A 229 -10.42 3.11 0.47
C SER A 229 -10.76 2.61 -0.94
N GLY A 230 -11.83 1.82 -1.04
CA GLY A 230 -12.27 1.19 -2.28
C GLY A 230 -12.42 2.16 -3.45
N SER A 231 -11.53 2.14 -4.43
CA SER A 231 -11.71 2.77 -5.74
C SER A 231 -12.16 1.70 -6.74
N GLY A 232 -13.45 1.37 -6.74
CA GLY A 232 -14.02 0.30 -7.56
C GLY A 232 -15.52 0.46 -7.77
N GLY A 233 -15.90 1.47 -8.57
CA GLY A 233 -17.19 1.58 -9.26
C GLY A 233 -18.40 2.01 -8.42
N GLY A 234 -18.71 3.32 -8.44
CA GLY A 234 -20.06 3.83 -8.18
C GLY A 234 -20.46 3.96 -6.71
N GLY A 235 -19.70 4.70 -5.91
CA GLY A 235 -20.06 5.04 -4.53
C GLY A 235 -19.08 6.05 -3.94
N SER A 236 -19.53 7.30 -3.86
CA SER A 236 -18.76 8.50 -3.52
C SER A 236 -18.26 8.49 -2.05
N THR A 237 -17.05 7.99 -1.77
CA THR A 237 -16.38 8.31 -0.48
C THR A 237 -15.72 9.67 -0.63
N SER A 238 -16.44 10.68 -0.17
CA SER A 238 -16.04 12.08 -0.25
C SER A 238 -14.76 12.33 0.57
N LYS A 239 -13.68 12.73 -0.08
CA LYS A 239 -12.44 13.19 0.54
C LYS A 239 -12.57 14.67 0.84
N THR A 240 -12.14 15.10 2.02
CA THR A 240 -12.03 16.52 2.33
C THR A 240 -10.63 16.98 1.99
N ILE A 241 -10.52 17.95 1.08
CA ILE A 241 -9.27 18.61 0.72
C ILE A 241 -9.33 20.04 1.24
N VAL A 242 -8.34 20.42 2.05
CA VAL A 242 -8.14 21.79 2.50
C VAL A 242 -6.93 22.34 1.77
N VAL A 243 -7.09 23.45 1.07
CA VAL A 243 -5.99 24.24 0.51
C VAL A 243 -5.79 25.45 1.40
N ARG A 244 -4.61 25.57 2.03
CA ARG A 244 -4.27 26.75 2.81
C ARG A 244 -3.53 27.74 1.93
N ALA A 245 -4.19 28.85 1.58
CA ALA A 245 -3.65 29.80 0.61
C ALA A 245 -4.04 31.26 0.88
N ARG A 246 -3.32 32.18 0.24
CA ARG A 246 -3.65 33.61 0.11
C ARG A 246 -3.20 34.14 -1.24
N GLY A 247 -3.86 35.22 -1.65
CA GLY A 247 -3.40 36.07 -2.75
C GLY A 247 -2.69 37.32 -2.22
N THR A 248 -1.95 38.02 -3.07
CA THR A 248 -1.34 39.30 -2.72
C THR A 248 -2.33 40.47 -2.83
N SER A 249 -3.28 40.40 -3.76
CA SER A 249 -4.27 41.47 -4.04
C SER A 249 -5.69 41.15 -3.55
N GLY A 250 -6.02 39.88 -3.35
CA GLY A 250 -7.37 39.42 -3.02
C GLY A 250 -8.27 39.22 -4.25
N GLN A 251 -7.69 39.25 -5.46
CA GLN A 251 -8.39 39.03 -6.73
C GLN A 251 -7.93 37.74 -7.41
N GLU A 252 -6.89 37.08 -6.88
CA GLU A 252 -6.33 35.84 -7.39
C GLU A 252 -7.36 34.72 -7.32
N GLN A 253 -7.43 33.92 -8.37
CA GLN A 253 -8.26 32.74 -8.45
C GLN A 253 -7.40 31.50 -8.51
N ILE A 254 -7.74 30.51 -7.69
CA ILE A 254 -7.15 29.18 -7.77
C ILE A 254 -8.21 28.11 -8.04
N ARG A 255 -7.81 27.03 -8.70
CA ARG A 255 -8.62 25.82 -8.87
C ARG A 255 -7.93 24.63 -8.20
N LEU A 256 -8.69 23.84 -7.47
CA LEU A 256 -8.29 22.50 -7.09
C LEU A 256 -8.70 21.53 -8.21
N LEU A 257 -7.75 20.75 -8.71
CA LEU A 257 -8.02 19.68 -9.66
C LEU A 257 -7.64 18.35 -9.05
N VAL A 258 -8.41 17.31 -9.38
CA VAL A 258 -8.07 15.91 -9.10
C VAL A 258 -8.24 15.13 -10.39
N ASN A 259 -7.19 14.45 -10.82
CA ASN A 259 -7.14 13.73 -12.11
C ASN A 259 -7.61 14.63 -13.27
N ASN A 260 -7.05 15.86 -13.34
CA ASN A 260 -7.36 16.91 -14.31
C ASN A 260 -8.83 17.39 -14.35
N THR A 261 -9.67 16.97 -13.41
CA THR A 261 -11.05 17.46 -13.29
C THR A 261 -11.09 18.54 -12.22
N VAL A 262 -11.66 19.70 -12.53
CA VAL A 262 -11.85 20.80 -11.57
C VAL A 262 -12.82 20.35 -10.48
N VAL A 263 -12.34 20.32 -9.24
CA VAL A 263 -13.15 20.05 -8.05
C VAL A 263 -13.83 21.32 -7.58
N GLN A 264 -13.06 22.41 -7.45
CA GLN A 264 -13.58 23.69 -6.97
C GLN A 264 -12.67 24.83 -7.42
N THR A 265 -13.26 26.02 -7.58
CA THR A 265 -12.54 27.28 -7.84
C THR A 265 -12.82 28.27 -6.71
N TRP A 266 -11.79 28.98 -6.25
CA TRP A 266 -11.94 30.02 -5.23
C TRP A 266 -11.27 31.32 -5.68
N THR A 267 -11.82 32.44 -5.24
CA THR A 267 -11.11 33.73 -5.20
C THR A 267 -10.47 33.87 -3.83
N LEU A 268 -9.17 34.17 -3.81
CA LEU A 268 -8.39 34.24 -2.59
C LEU A 268 -8.56 35.59 -1.89
N THR A 269 -8.42 35.57 -0.57
CA THR A 269 -8.24 36.78 0.26
C THR A 269 -6.76 37.14 0.38
N THR A 270 -6.49 38.34 0.89
CA THR A 270 -5.11 38.81 1.17
C THR A 270 -4.51 38.19 2.43
N SER A 271 -5.31 37.60 3.31
CA SER A 271 -4.86 36.81 4.47
C SER A 271 -4.91 35.30 4.19
N MET A 272 -4.07 34.53 4.90
CA MET A 272 -4.03 33.07 4.76
C MET A 272 -5.31 32.42 5.30
N GLN A 273 -6.08 31.78 4.41
CA GLN A 273 -7.33 31.11 4.74
C GLN A 273 -7.29 29.63 4.34
N ASN A 274 -8.21 28.85 4.92
CA ASN A 274 -8.43 27.45 4.55
C ASN A 274 -9.60 27.37 3.57
N TYR A 275 -9.32 26.97 2.33
CA TYR A 275 -10.32 26.73 1.30
C TYR A 275 -10.61 25.23 1.24
N THR A 276 -11.81 24.84 1.63
CA THR A 276 -12.19 23.42 1.74
C THR A 276 -13.07 23.00 0.58
N ALA A 277 -12.75 21.86 -0.02
CA ALA A 277 -13.59 21.16 -0.98
C ALA A 277 -13.75 19.70 -0.56
N THR A 278 -14.84 19.10 -1.01
CA THR A 278 -15.03 17.66 -0.92
C THR A 278 -15.10 17.05 -2.31
N THR A 279 -14.49 15.87 -2.49
CA THR A 279 -14.47 15.19 -3.78
C THR A 279 -14.36 13.69 -3.63
N SER A 280 -15.06 12.93 -4.47
CA SER A 280 -14.87 11.49 -4.58
C SER A 280 -13.84 11.11 -5.65
N LEU A 281 -13.29 12.08 -6.36
CA LEU A 281 -12.28 11.83 -7.39
C LEU A 281 -10.99 11.31 -6.76
N SER A 282 -10.25 10.51 -7.51
CA SER A 282 -8.94 9.95 -7.12
C SER A 282 -7.91 10.17 -8.22
N GLY A 283 -6.65 10.23 -7.83
CA GLY A 283 -5.52 10.48 -8.72
C GLY A 283 -4.81 11.79 -8.38
N GLY A 284 -3.91 12.23 -9.26
CA GLY A 284 -3.05 13.38 -9.01
C GLY A 284 -3.83 14.65 -8.69
N SER A 285 -3.40 15.36 -7.63
CA SER A 285 -3.99 16.63 -7.22
C SER A 285 -3.11 17.82 -7.57
N LEU A 286 -3.75 18.89 -8.05
CA LEU A 286 -3.11 20.16 -8.41
C LEU A 286 -3.86 21.32 -7.76
N VAL A 287 -3.11 22.32 -7.29
CA VAL A 287 -3.64 23.66 -7.02
C VAL A 287 -3.12 24.59 -8.11
N GLN A 288 -4.03 25.10 -8.93
CA GLN A 288 -3.70 25.88 -10.14
C GLN A 288 -4.08 27.36 -9.96
N PHE A 289 -3.14 28.28 -10.16
CA PHE A 289 -3.36 29.72 -10.29
C PHE A 289 -3.68 30.07 -11.76
N ILE A 290 -4.77 30.82 -12.01
CA ILE A 290 -5.40 30.90 -13.34
C ILE A 290 -5.63 32.32 -13.89
N ASN A 291 -5.43 33.37 -13.10
CA ASN A 291 -5.75 34.75 -13.50
C ASN A 291 -4.63 35.73 -13.13
N ASP A 292 -3.40 35.27 -13.32
CA ASP A 292 -2.19 36.08 -13.21
C ASP A 292 -2.33 37.41 -13.96
N ALA A 293 -1.86 38.46 -13.30
CA ALA A 293 -1.84 39.84 -13.76
C ALA A 293 -0.88 40.63 -12.87
N THR A 294 -0.53 41.86 -13.27
CA THR A 294 0.33 42.73 -12.46
C THR A 294 -0.17 42.85 -11.02
N GLY A 295 0.70 42.51 -10.07
CA GLY A 295 0.43 42.57 -8.64
C GLY A 295 -0.38 41.39 -8.08
N ARG A 296 -0.57 40.32 -8.86
CA ARG A 296 -1.27 39.11 -8.44
C ARG A 296 -0.32 37.93 -8.33
N ASP A 297 -0.08 37.49 -7.10
CA ASP A 297 0.68 36.29 -6.80
C ASP A 297 -0.08 35.45 -5.77
N VAL A 298 0.14 34.14 -5.81
CA VAL A 298 -0.48 33.20 -4.89
C VAL A 298 0.59 32.57 -4.01
N GLN A 299 0.32 32.52 -2.71
CA GLN A 299 1.04 31.68 -1.77
C GLN A 299 0.13 30.53 -1.34
N VAL A 300 0.57 29.30 -1.56
CA VAL A 300 -0.05 28.09 -1.01
C VAL A 300 0.89 27.53 0.04
N ASP A 301 0.44 27.48 1.29
CA ASP A 301 1.18 26.92 2.43
C ASP A 301 1.21 25.39 2.26
N TYR A 302 0.05 24.76 2.36
CA TYR A 302 -0.11 23.31 2.17
C TYR A 302 -1.45 22.93 1.55
N ILE A 303 -1.55 21.66 1.15
CA ILE A 303 -2.83 20.97 1.12
C ILE A 303 -2.94 19.96 2.27
N SER A 304 -4.15 19.76 2.79
CA SER A 304 -4.49 18.66 3.69
C SER A 304 -5.50 17.76 3.01
N VAL A 305 -5.19 16.47 2.91
CA VAL A 305 -6.04 15.46 2.29
C VAL A 305 -6.50 14.53 3.40
N ASN A 306 -7.78 14.62 3.79
CA ASN A 306 -8.33 13.90 4.94
C ASN A 306 -7.49 14.06 6.22
N GLY A 307 -6.93 15.27 6.44
CA GLY A 307 -6.09 15.57 7.60
C GLY A 307 -4.58 15.34 7.39
N SER A 308 -4.17 14.66 6.32
CA SER A 308 -2.74 14.48 6.00
C SER A 308 -2.20 15.70 5.25
N ILE A 309 -1.26 16.41 5.87
CA ILE A 309 -0.65 17.64 5.34
C ILE A 309 0.46 17.31 4.34
N ARG A 310 0.48 18.06 3.23
CA ARG A 310 1.52 18.04 2.20
C ARG A 310 1.99 19.48 1.97
N GLN A 311 3.22 19.75 2.37
CA GLN A 311 3.83 21.07 2.31
C GLN A 311 4.19 21.46 0.87
N SER A 312 3.94 22.71 0.48
CA SER A 312 4.14 23.17 -0.90
C SER A 312 5.63 23.29 -1.25
N GLU A 313 6.45 23.74 -0.30
CA GLU A 313 7.90 23.81 -0.40
C GLU A 313 8.60 22.44 -0.44
N ALA A 314 7.85 21.36 -0.18
CA ALA A 314 8.32 19.99 -0.37
C ALA A 314 7.94 19.41 -1.75
N GLN A 315 7.16 20.14 -2.57
CA GLN A 315 6.74 19.67 -3.89
C GLN A 315 7.73 20.13 -4.97
N THR A 316 8.13 19.20 -5.84
CA THR A 316 9.04 19.50 -6.96
C THR A 316 8.32 19.94 -8.23
N TYR A 317 7.00 19.71 -8.31
CA TYR A 317 6.18 20.17 -9.43
C TYR A 317 5.52 21.50 -9.05
N ASN A 318 6.14 22.60 -9.45
CA ASN A 318 5.56 23.94 -9.38
C ASN A 318 5.86 24.69 -10.69
N THR A 319 4.84 24.89 -11.53
CA THR A 319 4.99 25.53 -12.83
C THR A 319 4.74 27.04 -12.81
N GLY A 320 4.27 27.59 -11.69
CA GLY A 320 4.01 29.03 -11.55
C GLY A 320 5.06 29.78 -10.73
N VAL A 321 6.04 29.10 -10.11
CA VAL A 321 7.11 29.75 -9.36
C VAL A 321 7.99 30.62 -10.28
N TRP A 322 8.37 31.81 -9.85
CA TRP A 322 9.38 32.61 -10.54
C TRP A 322 10.76 32.33 -9.96
N GLN A 323 11.57 31.55 -10.68
CA GLN A 323 12.93 31.21 -10.32
C GLN A 323 13.75 31.11 -11.61
N ASN A 324 15.06 31.35 -11.55
CA ASN A 324 15.95 31.31 -12.72
C ASN A 324 15.44 32.15 -13.91
N ASN A 325 14.84 33.31 -13.61
CA ASN A 325 14.33 34.26 -14.60
C ASN A 325 13.21 33.71 -15.52
N ALA A 326 12.45 32.73 -15.05
CA ALA A 326 11.29 32.19 -15.76
C ALA A 326 10.22 31.63 -14.80
N CYS A 327 8.96 31.58 -15.26
CA CYS A 327 7.90 30.84 -14.59
C CYS A 327 8.17 29.33 -14.70
N GLY A 328 8.03 28.60 -13.58
CA GLY A 328 8.38 27.19 -13.49
C GLY A 328 9.87 26.92 -13.62
N GLY A 329 10.72 27.95 -13.59
CA GLY A 329 12.16 27.77 -13.52
C GLY A 329 12.58 27.18 -12.18
N GLY A 330 13.72 26.49 -12.12
CA GLY A 330 14.24 25.94 -10.86
C GLY A 330 13.68 24.55 -10.49
N ASN A 331 13.60 24.26 -9.19
CA ASN A 331 13.28 22.93 -8.67
C ASN A 331 11.86 22.81 -8.07
N GLY A 332 11.08 23.89 -8.15
CA GLY A 332 9.68 23.93 -7.72
C GLY A 332 9.44 23.97 -6.20
N LEU A 333 10.48 23.86 -5.37
CA LEU A 333 10.42 23.80 -3.91
C LEU A 333 10.06 25.17 -3.28
N SER A 334 8.82 25.62 -3.53
CA SER A 334 8.32 26.92 -3.10
C SER A 334 6.82 26.91 -2.92
N GLU A 335 6.35 27.67 -1.93
CA GLU A 335 4.94 27.98 -1.70
C GLU A 335 4.34 28.95 -2.74
N TRP A 336 5.18 29.59 -3.55
CA TRP A 336 4.76 30.71 -4.38
C TRP A 336 4.48 30.33 -5.83
N LEU A 337 3.41 30.91 -6.35
CA LEU A 337 3.01 30.95 -7.76
C LEU A 337 2.93 32.43 -8.17
N HIS A 338 3.89 32.87 -8.97
CA HIS A 338 3.99 34.24 -9.49
C HIS A 338 3.42 34.37 -10.91
N CYS A 339 3.10 33.25 -11.53
CA CYS A 339 2.53 33.17 -12.86
C CYS A 339 1.40 32.16 -12.87
N ASN A 340 0.56 32.21 -13.92
CA ASN A 340 -0.36 31.11 -14.21
C ASN A 340 0.41 29.78 -14.24
N GLY A 341 -0.04 28.82 -13.44
CA GLY A 341 0.71 27.61 -13.17
C GLY A 341 0.08 26.81 -12.05
N ALA A 342 0.73 25.73 -11.61
CA ALA A 342 0.20 24.86 -10.58
C ALA A 342 1.29 24.24 -9.70
N ILE A 343 0.93 23.97 -8.45
CA ILE A 343 1.68 23.08 -7.56
C ILE A 343 1.00 21.71 -7.56
N GLY A 344 1.79 20.65 -7.70
CA GLY A 344 1.31 19.27 -7.68
C GLY A 344 1.64 18.59 -6.37
N TYR A 345 0.65 17.91 -5.79
CA TYR A 345 0.76 17.31 -4.45
C TYR A 345 0.64 15.79 -4.46
N GLY A 346 0.74 15.15 -5.63
CA GLY A 346 0.55 13.71 -5.79
C GLY A 346 -0.91 13.26 -5.61
N ASP A 347 -1.11 11.96 -5.47
CA ASP A 347 -2.44 11.35 -5.50
C ASP A 347 -3.27 11.64 -4.25
N VAL A 348 -4.56 11.92 -4.42
CA VAL A 348 -5.55 12.04 -3.32
C VAL A 348 -6.48 10.86 -3.23
#